data_AF-A0A7Y5B5F1-F1
#
_entry.id   AF-A0A7Y5B5F1-F1
#
_cell.length_a   1.000
_cell.length_b   1.000
_cell.length_c   1.000
_cell.angle_alpha   90.00
_cell.angle_beta   90.00
_cell.angle_gamma   90.00
#
_symmetry.space_group_name_H-M   'P 1'
#
loop_
_entity.id
_entity.type
_entity.pdbx_description
1 polymer ?
#
loop_
_entity_poly.entity_id
_entity_poly.type
_entity_poly.pdbx_seq_one_letter_code
_entity_poly.pdbx_strand_id
1 'polypeptide(L)'
;MKLYGIDLRLLGHRNWIVAADMAFPLMTHPGIRTQFVDEDLPAVAEKVARAIESQPHVRAKVYRDAEIAVLGSENWAARFQPALVPHGDLLLRLDETAKLYPVYVIKTRHCRAYTSVFFELDCGYWSDEKERDLRNRMRNR
;
A
#
# COMPACT_ATOMS: atom_id res chain seq x y z
N MET A 1 -6.39 16.08 0.56
CA MET A 1 -4.98 16.54 0.42
C MET A 1 -4.37 15.83 -0.79
N LYS A 2 -3.52 16.48 -1.59
CA LYS A 2 -2.84 15.83 -2.72
C LYS A 2 -1.48 15.30 -2.28
N LEU A 3 -1.18 14.04 -2.61
CA LEU A 3 0.12 13.39 -2.39
C LEU A 3 0.70 13.04 -3.77
N TYR A 4 1.77 13.73 -4.19
CA TYR A 4 2.36 13.54 -5.53
C TYR A 4 1.30 13.54 -6.66
N GLY A 5 0.38 14.51 -6.63
CA GLY A 5 -0.73 14.61 -7.59
C GLY A 5 -1.93 13.69 -7.34
N ILE A 6 -1.82 12.70 -6.45
CA ILE A 6 -2.89 11.77 -6.07
C ILE A 6 -3.86 12.46 -5.12
N ASP A 7 -5.15 12.52 -5.46
CA ASP A 7 -6.19 13.02 -4.55
C ASP A 7 -6.71 11.90 -3.65
N LEU A 8 -6.23 11.86 -2.41
CA LEU A 8 -6.57 10.81 -1.44
C LEU A 8 -8.06 10.77 -1.06
N ARG A 9 -8.81 11.87 -1.30
CA ARG A 9 -10.26 11.91 -1.03
C ARG A 9 -11.05 11.04 -2.00
N LEU A 10 -10.47 10.71 -3.16
CA LEU A 10 -11.09 9.85 -4.17
C LEU A 10 -10.74 8.38 -3.95
N LEU A 11 -9.78 8.07 -3.07
CA LEU A 11 -9.40 6.69 -2.75
C LEU A 11 -10.17 6.20 -1.55
N GLY A 12 -10.52 4.92 -1.58
CA GLY A 12 -11.26 4.23 -0.52
C GLY A 12 -10.74 2.82 -0.30
N HIS A 13 -11.57 1.99 0.33
CA HIS A 13 -11.29 0.57 0.51
C HIS A 13 -10.91 -0.10 -0.83
N ARG A 14 -9.87 -0.95 -0.80
CA ARG A 14 -9.26 -1.70 -1.93
C ARG A 14 -8.36 -0.92 -2.87
N ASN A 15 -8.24 0.41 -2.73
CA ASN A 15 -7.20 1.12 -3.46
C ASN A 15 -5.82 0.82 -2.87
N TRP A 16 -4.77 0.91 -3.69
CA TRP A 16 -3.40 0.70 -3.24
C TRP A 16 -2.53 1.91 -3.55
N ILE A 17 -1.58 2.17 -2.65
CA ILE A 17 -0.45 3.07 -2.89
C ILE A 17 0.82 2.27 -2.58
N VAL A 18 1.80 2.31 -3.47
CA VAL A 18 3.07 1.58 -3.33
C VAL A 18 4.21 2.59 -3.33
N ALA A 19 5.02 2.57 -2.28
CA ALA A 19 6.32 3.25 -2.26
C ALA A 19 7.37 2.24 -2.71
N ALA A 20 7.87 2.40 -3.92
CA ALA A 20 8.62 1.36 -4.62
C ALA A 20 10.11 1.70 -4.76
N ASP A 21 10.96 0.69 -4.66
CA ASP A 21 12.37 0.79 -5.05
C ASP A 21 12.53 1.02 -6.57
N MET A 22 13.74 1.35 -6.99
CA MET A 22 14.03 1.73 -8.37
C MET A 22 13.87 0.55 -9.35
N ALA A 23 14.05 -0.69 -8.88
CA ALA A 23 13.96 -1.89 -9.71
C ALA A 23 12.52 -2.38 -9.91
N PHE A 24 11.58 -1.91 -9.10
CA PHE A 24 10.16 -2.29 -9.21
C PHE A 24 9.63 -2.13 -10.65
N PRO A 25 8.94 -3.14 -11.21
CA PRO A 25 8.59 -3.16 -12.62
C PRO A 25 7.58 -2.07 -12.98
N LEU A 26 7.70 -1.53 -14.19
CA LEU A 26 6.63 -0.76 -14.79
C LEU A 26 5.54 -1.75 -15.26
N MET A 27 4.50 -1.93 -14.45
CA MET A 27 3.38 -2.81 -14.78
C MET A 27 2.53 -2.22 -15.92
N THR A 28 2.02 -3.09 -16.80
CA THR A 28 1.33 -2.68 -18.04
C THR A 28 -0.17 -2.49 -17.88
N HIS A 29 -0.77 -2.97 -16.80
CA HIS A 29 -2.21 -2.89 -16.59
C HIS A 29 -2.66 -1.41 -16.51
N PRO A 30 -3.69 -0.96 -17.24
CA PRO A 30 -4.07 0.46 -17.33
C PRO A 30 -4.58 1.07 -16.00
N GLY A 31 -5.02 0.22 -15.08
CA GLY A 31 -5.35 0.61 -13.70
C GLY A 31 -4.14 0.94 -12.83
N ILE A 32 -2.92 0.56 -13.22
CA ILE A 32 -1.70 0.93 -12.52
C ILE A 32 -1.23 2.30 -13.00
N ARG A 33 -1.07 3.23 -12.06
CA ARG A 33 -0.58 4.59 -12.30
C ARG A 33 0.79 4.73 -11.66
N THR A 34 1.83 4.62 -12.47
CA THR A 34 3.22 4.70 -12.02
C THR A 34 3.79 6.08 -12.24
N GLN A 35 4.48 6.62 -11.24
CA GLN A 35 5.28 7.84 -11.36
C GLN A 35 6.62 7.68 -10.63
N PHE A 36 7.61 8.45 -11.05
CA PHE A 36 8.93 8.51 -10.40
C PHE A 36 9.06 9.80 -9.61
N VAL A 37 9.68 9.72 -8.43
CA VAL A 37 10.09 10.86 -7.62
C VAL A 37 11.56 10.71 -7.22
N ASP A 38 12.31 11.80 -7.30
CA ASP A 38 13.73 11.82 -6.90
C ASP A 38 13.88 12.00 -5.38
N GLU A 39 13.31 11.04 -4.64
CA GLU A 39 13.33 10.98 -3.18
C GLU A 39 13.77 9.59 -2.70
N ASP A 40 14.25 9.49 -1.46
CA ASP A 40 14.59 8.20 -0.87
C ASP A 40 13.35 7.46 -0.36
N LEU A 41 13.36 6.13 -0.44
CA LEU A 41 12.20 5.29 -0.16
C LEU A 41 11.63 5.45 1.25
N PRO A 42 12.44 5.51 2.33
CA PRO A 42 11.93 5.74 3.69
C PRO A 42 11.14 7.05 3.82
N ALA A 43 11.61 8.12 3.17
CA ALA A 43 10.95 9.42 3.20
C ALA A 43 9.62 9.40 2.43
N VAL A 44 9.59 8.74 1.28
CA VAL A 44 8.35 8.56 0.50
C VAL A 44 7.33 7.73 1.27
N ALA A 45 7.74 6.60 1.85
CA ALA A 45 6.86 5.75 2.65
C ALA A 45 6.31 6.48 3.89
N GLU A 46 7.11 7.30 4.58
CA GLU A 46 6.65 8.18 5.65
C GLU A 46 5.58 9.17 5.17
N LYS A 47 5.85 9.86 4.06
CA LYS A 47 4.90 10.83 3.49
C LYS A 47 3.58 10.15 3.11
N VAL A 48 3.64 8.95 2.51
CA VAL A 48 2.46 8.14 2.18
C VAL A 48 1.68 7.79 3.44
N ALA A 49 2.35 7.22 4.45
CA ALA A 49 1.70 6.81 5.70
C ALA A 49 1.00 7.99 6.39
N ARG A 50 1.70 9.11 6.59
CA ARG A 50 1.12 10.33 7.19
C ARG A 50 -0.04 10.89 6.38
N ALA A 51 0.06 10.85 5.06
CA ALA A 51 -1.00 11.35 4.21
C ALA A 51 -2.25 10.47 4.33
N ILE A 52 -2.10 9.14 4.43
CA ILE A 52 -3.21 8.21 4.69
C ILE A 52 -3.80 8.45 6.10
N GLU A 53 -2.96 8.51 7.14
CA GLU A 53 -3.39 8.73 8.53
C GLU A 53 -4.15 10.05 8.73
N SER A 54 -3.85 11.06 7.91
CA SER A 54 -4.58 12.34 7.93
C SER A 54 -5.98 12.28 7.32
N GLN A 55 -6.36 11.17 6.68
CA GLN A 55 -7.67 10.99 6.07
C GLN A 55 -8.62 10.22 7.00
N PRO A 56 -9.83 10.73 7.30
CA PRO A 56 -10.74 10.04 8.23
C PRO A 56 -11.43 8.81 7.62
N HIS A 57 -11.48 8.70 6.28
CA HIS A 57 -12.24 7.67 5.57
C HIS A 57 -11.45 6.40 5.25
N VAL A 58 -10.12 6.44 5.36
CA VAL A 58 -9.25 5.31 5.05
C VAL A 58 -8.19 5.07 6.12
N ARG A 59 -7.76 3.82 6.23
CA ARG A 59 -6.56 3.38 6.96
C ARG A 59 -5.75 2.47 6.06
N ALA A 60 -4.47 2.25 6.36
CA ALA A 60 -3.64 1.32 5.59
C ALA A 60 -3.46 -0.02 6.30
N LYS A 61 -3.62 -1.12 5.56
CA LYS A 61 -2.98 -2.39 5.84
C LYS A 61 -1.63 -2.38 5.11
N VAL A 62 -0.54 -2.48 5.85
CA VAL A 62 0.82 -2.31 5.29
C VAL A 62 1.45 -3.68 5.06
N TYR A 63 2.08 -3.83 3.90
CA TYR A 63 2.78 -5.05 3.51
C TYR A 63 4.22 -4.76 3.06
N ARG A 64 5.07 -5.77 3.20
CA ARG A 64 6.42 -5.80 2.66
C ARG A 64 6.73 -7.18 2.08
N ASP A 65 7.71 -7.20 1.17
CA ASP A 65 8.29 -8.41 0.64
C ASP A 65 8.85 -9.29 1.76
N ALA A 66 8.45 -10.57 1.82
CA ALA A 66 8.91 -11.51 2.85
C ALA A 66 10.41 -11.82 2.73
N GLU A 67 10.96 -11.70 1.52
CA GLU A 67 12.35 -11.95 1.16
C GLU A 67 13.33 -11.05 1.94
N ILE A 68 12.89 -9.86 2.37
CA ILE A 68 13.73 -8.95 3.18
C ILE A 68 14.17 -9.57 4.51
N ALA A 69 13.36 -10.49 5.07
CA ALA A 69 13.69 -11.16 6.33
C ALA A 69 14.93 -12.06 6.20
N VAL A 70 15.20 -12.58 4.99
CA VAL A 70 16.36 -13.44 4.71
C VAL A 70 17.62 -12.60 4.46
N LEU A 71 17.47 -11.44 3.81
CA LEU A 71 18.61 -10.59 3.41
C LEU A 71 19.21 -9.76 4.56
N GLY A 72 18.53 -9.67 5.71
CA GLY A 72 18.93 -8.82 6.83
C GLY A 72 18.39 -7.40 6.67
N SER A 73 17.86 -6.85 7.77
CA SER A 73 16.84 -5.79 7.66
C SER A 73 17.38 -4.37 7.75
N GLU A 74 16.89 -3.53 6.84
CA GLU A 74 16.62 -2.13 7.13
C GLU A 74 15.42 -2.01 8.08
N ASN A 75 15.66 -1.58 9.33
CA ASN A 75 14.66 -1.53 10.40
C ASN A 75 13.69 -0.33 10.31
N TRP A 76 13.90 0.61 9.39
CA TRP A 76 13.13 1.87 9.36
C TRP A 76 11.62 1.64 9.09
N ALA A 77 11.25 0.54 8.42
CA ALA A 77 9.86 0.22 8.10
C ALA A 77 9.12 -0.53 9.22
N ALA A 78 9.82 -0.97 10.28
CA ALA A 78 9.20 -1.76 11.34
C ALA A 78 8.06 -1.02 12.07
N ARG A 79 8.16 0.31 12.14
CA ARG A 79 7.12 1.17 12.74
C ARG A 79 5.75 1.08 12.06
N PHE A 80 5.69 0.65 10.80
CA PHE A 80 4.42 0.44 10.09
C PHE A 80 3.76 -0.90 10.42
N GLN A 81 4.43 -1.75 11.20
CA GLN A 81 3.98 -3.10 11.54
C GLN A 81 3.53 -3.90 10.30
N PRO A 82 4.36 -3.99 9.24
CA PRO A 82 3.94 -4.59 7.98
C PRO A 82 3.77 -6.10 8.11
N ALA A 83 2.76 -6.64 7.42
CA ALA A 83 2.70 -8.07 7.17
C ALA A 83 3.68 -8.45 6.05
N LEU A 84 4.43 -9.52 6.25
CA LEU A 84 5.36 -10.05 5.26
C LEU A 84 4.63 -10.98 4.29
N VAL A 85 4.76 -10.70 2.99
CA VAL A 85 4.12 -11.44 1.91
C VAL A 85 5.14 -11.65 0.78
N PRO A 86 5.22 -12.82 0.14
CA PRO A 86 6.13 -13.03 -0.98
C PRO A 86 5.96 -11.97 -2.07
N HIS A 87 7.07 -11.52 -2.66
CA HIS A 87 7.07 -10.45 -3.66
C HIS A 87 6.09 -10.72 -4.81
N GLY A 88 6.12 -11.95 -5.36
CA GLY A 88 5.26 -12.35 -6.46
C GLY A 88 3.76 -12.27 -6.13
N ASP A 89 3.38 -12.61 -4.90
CA ASP A 89 1.99 -12.57 -4.45
C ASP A 89 1.48 -11.12 -4.34
N LEU A 90 2.34 -10.19 -3.91
CA LEU A 90 2.00 -8.77 -3.88
C LEU A 90 1.76 -8.23 -5.29
N LEU A 91 2.62 -8.57 -6.26
CA LEU A 91 2.42 -8.17 -7.65
C LEU A 91 1.11 -8.71 -8.24
N LEU A 92 0.77 -9.98 -7.96
CA LEU A 92 -0.49 -10.58 -8.39
C LEU A 92 -1.70 -9.84 -7.79
N ARG A 93 -1.65 -9.47 -6.50
CA ARG A 93 -2.73 -8.70 -5.87
C ARG A 93 -2.89 -7.31 -6.49
N LEU A 94 -1.79 -6.64 -6.82
CA LEU A 94 -1.84 -5.35 -7.51
C LEU A 94 -2.47 -5.48 -8.89
N ASP A 95 -2.07 -6.50 -9.67
CA ASP A 95 -2.62 -6.75 -11.00
C ASP A 95 -4.13 -7.02 -10.96
N GLU A 96 -4.58 -7.93 -10.09
CA GLU A 96 -5.99 -8.23 -9.90
C GLU A 96 -6.80 -7.02 -9.45
N THR A 97 -6.24 -6.20 -8.54
CA THR A 97 -6.89 -4.97 -8.08
C THR A 97 -7.00 -3.95 -9.22
N ALA A 98 -5.95 -3.83 -10.03
CA ALA A 98 -5.87 -2.86 -11.11
C ALA A 98 -6.95 -3.07 -12.18
N LYS A 99 -7.53 -4.27 -12.28
CA LYS A 99 -8.68 -4.58 -13.16
C LYS A 99 -9.91 -3.76 -12.84
N LEU A 100 -10.08 -3.37 -11.58
CA LEU A 100 -11.29 -2.68 -11.11
C LEU A 100 -11.01 -1.29 -10.53
N TYR A 101 -9.84 -1.10 -9.93
CA TYR A 101 -9.54 0.10 -9.15
C TYR A 101 -8.15 0.64 -9.49
N PRO A 102 -7.94 1.96 -9.42
CA PRO A 102 -6.60 2.51 -9.61
C PRO A 102 -5.68 2.10 -8.46
N VAL A 103 -4.47 1.70 -8.84
CA VAL A 103 -3.32 1.45 -7.96
C VAL A 103 -2.26 2.49 -8.30
N TYR A 104 -1.68 3.12 -7.28
CA TYR A 104 -0.63 4.13 -7.49
C TYR A 104 0.72 3.58 -7.09
N VAL A 105 1.69 3.60 -8.00
CA VAL A 105 3.07 3.19 -7.75
C VAL A 105 3.95 4.43 -7.80
N ILE A 106 4.61 4.75 -6.68
CA ILE A 106 5.54 5.86 -6.54
C ILE A 106 6.94 5.26 -6.48
N LYS A 107 7.62 5.21 -7.63
CA LYS A 107 9.01 4.77 -7.72
C LYS A 107 9.95 5.83 -7.18
N THR A 108 10.98 5.37 -6.48
CA THR A 108 11.99 6.19 -5.82
C THR A 108 13.37 5.93 -6.41
N ARG A 109 14.38 6.73 -6.03
CA ARG A 109 15.78 6.46 -6.40
C ARG A 109 16.45 5.36 -5.57
N HIS A 110 15.73 4.70 -4.68
CA HIS A 110 16.28 3.71 -3.76
C HIS A 110 16.61 2.40 -4.48
N CYS A 111 17.87 1.94 -4.40
CA CYS A 111 18.37 0.81 -5.18
C CYS A 111 18.71 -0.40 -4.30
N ARG A 112 17.74 -0.86 -3.50
CA ARG A 112 17.88 -2.08 -2.68
C ARG A 112 16.68 -3.00 -2.92
N ALA A 113 16.97 -4.28 -3.15
CA ALA A 113 15.94 -5.27 -3.46
C ALA A 113 14.98 -5.48 -2.28
N TYR A 114 13.70 -5.73 -2.57
CA TYR A 114 12.68 -6.10 -1.58
C TYR A 114 12.47 -5.02 -0.49
N THR A 115 12.76 -3.76 -0.81
CA THR A 115 12.60 -2.62 0.11
C THR A 115 11.29 -1.88 -0.08
N SER A 116 10.54 -2.20 -1.14
CA SER A 116 9.23 -1.64 -1.44
C SER A 116 8.25 -1.83 -0.28
N VAL A 117 7.36 -0.84 -0.08
CA VAL A 117 6.30 -0.85 0.94
C VAL A 117 4.96 -0.64 0.27
N PHE A 118 4.00 -1.50 0.60
CA PHE A 118 2.70 -1.55 -0.03
C PHE A 118 1.62 -1.16 0.97
N PHE A 119 0.76 -0.22 0.60
CA PHE A 119 -0.33 0.28 1.43
C PHE A 119 -1.66 -0.07 0.76
N GLU A 120 -2.32 -1.12 1.25
CA GLU A 120 -3.70 -1.43 0.89
C GLU A 120 -4.62 -0.57 1.74
N LEU A 121 -5.49 0.21 1.10
CA LEU A 121 -6.43 1.06 1.81
C LEU A 121 -7.66 0.25 2.24
N ASP A 122 -8.03 0.43 3.49
CA ASP A 122 -9.22 -0.14 4.12
C ASP A 122 -10.08 0.98 4.72
N CYS A 123 -11.33 0.68 5.11
CA CYS A 123 -12.21 1.67 5.71
C CYS A 123 -11.63 2.19 7.03
N GLY A 124 -11.53 3.52 7.15
CA GLY A 124 -10.95 4.18 8.34
C GLY A 124 -11.88 4.18 9.56
N TYR A 125 -13.19 4.28 9.34
CA TYR A 125 -14.19 4.40 10.42
C TYR A 125 -14.96 3.10 10.71
N TRP A 126 -14.80 2.07 9.86
CA TRP A 126 -15.45 0.77 9.97
C TRP A 126 -14.39 -0.33 10.12
N SER A 127 -14.22 -0.84 11.33
CA SER A 127 -13.23 -1.87 11.62
C SER A 127 -13.71 -3.27 11.24
N ASP A 128 -12.77 -4.21 11.09
CA ASP A 128 -13.08 -5.62 10.84
C ASP A 128 -13.95 -6.23 11.96
N GLU A 129 -13.82 -5.73 13.20
CA GLU A 129 -14.66 -6.13 14.34
C GLU A 129 -16.11 -5.65 14.17
N LYS A 130 -16.33 -4.38 13.81
CA LYS A 130 -17.66 -3.83 13.53
C LYS A 130 -18.33 -4.57 12.38
N GLU A 131 -17.55 -4.88 11.33
CA GLU A 131 -18.04 -5.68 10.21
C GLU A 131 -18.45 -7.08 10.65
N ARG A 132 -17.63 -7.74 11.48
CA ARG A 132 -17.94 -9.09 12.00
C ARG A 132 -19.22 -9.09 12.84
N ASP A 133 -19.40 -8.12 13.73
CA ASP A 133 -20.63 -7.97 14.51
C ASP A 133 -21.86 -7.80 13.61
N LEU A 134 -21.77 -6.92 12.60
CA LEU A 134 -22.83 -6.73 11.62
C LEU A 134 -23.19 -8.04 10.91
N ARG A 135 -22.20 -8.80 10.44
CA ARG A 135 -22.43 -10.08 9.74
C ARG A 135 -23.08 -11.13 10.64
N ASN A 136 -22.70 -11.19 11.92
CA ASN A 136 -23.34 -12.08 12.88
C ASN A 136 -24.81 -11.71 13.10
N ARG A 137 -25.10 -10.42 13.25
CA ARG A 137 -26.47 -9.91 13.38
C ARG A 137 -27.33 -10.17 12.14
N MET A 138 -26.74 -10.12 10.94
CA MET A 138 -27.44 -10.44 9.69
C MET A 138 -27.78 -11.92 9.57
N ARG A 139 -26.94 -12.83 10.09
CA ARG A 139 -27.15 -14.28 10.03
C ARG A 139 -28.20 -14.77 11.02
N ASN A 140 -28.34 -14.08 12.15
CA ASN A 140 -29.28 -14.41 13.21
C ASN A 140 -30.65 -13.72 13.01
N ARG A 141 -30.98 -13.37 11.77
CA ARG A 141 -32.20 -12.67 11.37
C ARG A 141 -32.95 -13.48 10.33
#